data_AF-A0A933WC54-F1
#
_entry.id   AF-A0A933WC54-F1
#
_cell.length_a   1.000
_cell.length_b   1.000
_cell.length_c   1.000
_cell.angle_alpha   90.00
_cell.angle_beta   90.00
_cell.angle_gamma   90.00
#
_symmetry.space_group_name_H-M   'P 1'
#
loop_
_entity.id
_entity.type
_entity.pdbx_description
1 polymer ?
#
loop_
_entity_poly.entity_id
_entity_poly.type
_entity_poly.pdbx_seq_one_letter_code
_entity_poly.pdbx_strand_id
1 'polypeptide(L)'
;PSFKEKIEALFPELQQKNAIYNHSPFSAAAMGAALYGTRNIIDRHLGIGYAIRYTTKDKENPYTYEIIFEKGEAFPFEKAFKITPAMTLGEQRDIYIELFEVPESYIVRRWEKEGETEIIKQVIKPAKDIGLKGFSIITLSFEEPLKGEINITFFVNDSGHLLLRYGKEHKEIKTGIRLQ
;
A
#
# COMPACT_ATOMS: atom_id res chain seq x y z
N PRO A 1 7.99 5.04 54.80
CA PRO A 1 7.20 4.72 53.60
C PRO A 1 7.98 3.86 52.61
N SER A 2 7.36 2.80 52.11
CA SER A 2 7.92 1.98 51.03
C SER A 2 8.12 2.84 49.76
N PHE A 3 9.03 2.44 48.87
CA PHE A 3 9.24 3.16 47.61
C PHE A 3 7.94 3.30 46.80
N LYS A 4 7.06 2.29 46.90
CA LYS A 4 5.71 2.30 46.33
C LYS A 4 4.86 3.45 46.90
N GLU A 5 4.75 3.54 48.23
CA GLU A 5 3.98 4.62 48.90
C GLU A 5 4.50 6.02 48.55
N LYS A 6 5.82 6.16 48.31
CA LYS A 6 6.40 7.44 47.88
C LYS A 6 6.00 7.82 46.45
N ILE A 7 5.96 6.87 45.51
CA ILE A 7 5.52 7.11 44.13
C ILE A 7 4.01 7.39 44.09
N GLU A 8 3.22 6.66 44.87
CA GLU A 8 1.78 6.85 44.99
C GLU A 8 1.43 8.25 45.51
N ALA A 9 2.14 8.72 46.54
CA ALA A 9 1.96 10.07 47.07
C ALA A 9 2.35 11.18 46.07
N LEU A 10 3.35 10.92 45.20
CA LEU A 10 3.80 11.89 44.19
C LEU A 10 2.90 11.93 42.95
N PHE A 11 2.24 10.83 42.60
CA PHE A 11 1.44 10.70 41.38
C PHE A 11 0.08 10.03 41.62
N PRO A 12 -0.82 10.69 42.38
CA PRO A 12 -2.09 10.09 42.81
C PRO A 12 -3.03 9.75 41.65
N GLU A 13 -3.01 10.54 40.57
CA GLU A 13 -3.83 10.27 39.38
C GLU A 13 -3.36 9.04 38.59
N LEU A 14 -2.06 8.75 38.61
CA LEU A 14 -1.49 7.58 37.95
C LEU A 14 -1.74 6.30 38.75
N GLN A 15 -1.87 6.39 40.08
CA GLN A 15 -2.16 5.23 40.93
C GLN A 15 -3.47 4.53 40.53
N GLN A 16 -4.50 5.28 40.16
CA GLN A 16 -5.80 4.73 39.75
C GLN A 16 -5.79 4.14 38.33
N LYS A 17 -4.80 4.50 37.49
CA LYS A 17 -4.72 4.10 36.07
C LYS A 17 -3.58 3.13 35.77
N ASN A 18 -2.59 3.00 36.65
CA ASN A 18 -1.38 2.22 36.38
C ASN A 18 -1.57 0.73 36.66
N ALA A 19 -1.53 -0.07 35.59
CA ALA A 19 -1.27 -1.51 35.64
C ALA A 19 0.23 -1.85 35.79
N ILE A 20 1.12 -0.86 35.90
CA ILE A 20 2.58 -1.07 36.02
C ILE A 20 2.93 -1.99 37.19
N TYR A 21 2.13 -1.96 38.27
CA TYR A 21 2.33 -2.81 39.46
C TYR A 21 1.63 -4.18 39.38
N ASN A 22 0.89 -4.47 38.30
CA ASN A 22 0.30 -5.80 38.07
C ASN A 22 1.32 -6.81 37.55
N HIS A 23 2.54 -6.35 37.24
CA HIS A 23 3.63 -7.19 36.78
C HIS A 23 4.76 -7.16 37.81
N SER A 24 5.35 -8.32 38.09
CA SER A 24 6.51 -8.37 38.99
C SER A 24 7.69 -7.65 38.33
N PRO A 25 8.33 -6.67 39.01
CA PRO A 25 9.44 -5.91 38.45
C PRO A 25 10.65 -6.79 38.11
N PHE A 26 10.80 -7.94 38.79
CA PHE A 26 11.83 -8.93 38.50
C PHE A 26 11.61 -9.69 37.19
N SER A 27 10.37 -9.73 36.72
CA SER A 27 9.98 -10.45 35.50
C SER A 27 9.59 -9.53 34.35
N ALA A 28 9.29 -8.26 34.60
CA ALA A 28 8.81 -7.32 33.59
C ALA A 28 9.82 -7.14 32.46
N ALA A 29 11.11 -7.03 32.78
CA ALA A 29 12.17 -6.94 31.78
C ALA A 29 12.31 -8.23 30.95
N ALA A 30 12.25 -9.39 31.60
CA ALA A 30 12.33 -10.69 30.94
C ALA A 30 11.10 -10.97 30.05
N MET A 31 9.89 -10.60 30.49
CA MET A 31 8.67 -10.66 29.68
C MET A 31 8.74 -9.70 28.49
N GLY A 32 9.22 -8.47 28.68
CA GLY A 32 9.44 -7.53 27.58
C GLY A 32 10.44 -8.07 26.55
N ALA A 33 11.56 -8.64 27.01
CA ALA A 33 12.55 -9.28 26.16
C ALA A 33 11.99 -10.52 25.45
N ALA A 34 11.19 -11.34 26.12
CA ALA A 34 10.53 -12.50 25.51
C ALA A 34 9.48 -12.08 24.48
N LEU A 35 8.66 -11.07 24.76
CA LEU A 35 7.70 -10.51 23.81
C LEU A 35 8.39 -9.90 22.59
N TYR A 36 9.53 -9.24 22.79
CA TYR A 36 10.33 -8.71 21.69
C TYR A 36 11.03 -9.83 20.90
N GLY A 37 11.57 -10.85 21.57
CA GLY A 37 12.22 -12.00 20.95
C GLY A 37 11.26 -12.99 20.27
N THR A 38 9.98 -12.97 20.65
CA THR A 38 8.90 -13.74 20.01
C THR A 38 8.17 -12.95 18.93
N ARG A 39 8.53 -11.68 18.68
CA ARG A 39 8.06 -10.98 17.48
C ARG A 39 8.65 -11.67 16.27
N ASN A 40 7.80 -12.34 15.51
CA ASN A 40 8.11 -12.77 14.16
C ASN A 40 8.35 -11.52 13.30
N ILE A 41 9.61 -11.08 13.21
CA ILE A 41 10.03 -10.12 12.21
C ILE A 41 10.12 -10.90 10.90
N ILE A 42 9.04 -10.85 10.11
CA ILE A 42 9.03 -11.47 8.80
C ILE A 42 9.34 -10.37 7.79
N ASP A 43 10.56 -10.40 7.28
CA ASP A 43 11.00 -9.49 6.23
C ASP A 43 10.50 -9.99 4.87
N ARG A 44 9.37 -9.45 4.40
CA ARG A 44 8.75 -9.83 3.13
C ARG A 44 8.79 -8.67 2.16
N HIS A 45 9.31 -8.94 0.97
CA HIS A 45 9.43 -7.99 -0.11
C HIS A 45 8.85 -8.55 -1.39
N LEU A 46 8.30 -7.70 -2.25
CA LEU A 46 7.85 -8.08 -3.58
C LEU A 46 9.03 -8.56 -4.42
N GLY A 47 8.96 -9.76 -4.98
CA GLY A 47 9.96 -10.30 -5.89
C GLY A 47 9.92 -9.65 -7.28
N ILE A 48 8.78 -9.08 -7.67
CA ILE A 48 8.52 -8.51 -9.00
C ILE A 48 7.84 -7.14 -8.86
N GLY A 49 8.08 -6.24 -9.81
CA GLY A 49 7.37 -4.97 -9.90
C GLY A 49 6.04 -5.12 -10.64
N TYR A 50 5.02 -4.39 -10.21
CA TYR A 50 3.69 -4.41 -10.83
C TYR A 50 3.33 -3.03 -11.39
N ALA A 51 2.79 -3.03 -12.61
CA ALA A 51 2.37 -1.83 -13.30
C ALA A 51 0.89 -1.86 -13.68
N ILE A 52 0.32 -0.66 -13.88
CA ILE A 52 -0.99 -0.46 -14.48
C ILE A 52 -0.87 0.18 -15.84
N ARG A 53 -1.83 -0.10 -16.72
CA ARG A 53 -1.98 0.59 -18.00
C ARG A 53 -2.89 1.80 -17.84
N TYR A 54 -2.50 2.93 -18.41
CA TYR A 54 -3.32 4.15 -18.45
C TYR A 54 -3.28 4.80 -19.83
N THR A 55 -4.28 5.63 -20.12
CA THR A 55 -4.38 6.36 -21.38
C THR A 55 -3.51 7.61 -21.36
N THR A 56 -2.85 7.88 -22.49
CA THR A 56 -2.10 9.12 -22.69
C THR A 56 -2.89 10.09 -23.56
N LYS A 57 -2.43 11.35 -23.63
CA LYS A 57 -2.97 12.35 -24.58
C LYS A 57 -2.39 12.19 -26.00
N ASP A 58 -1.40 11.31 -26.18
CA ASP A 58 -0.74 11.07 -27.45
C ASP A 58 -1.60 10.14 -28.32
N LYS A 59 -1.89 10.57 -29.56
CA LYS A 59 -2.68 9.78 -30.51
C LYS A 59 -1.88 8.63 -31.11
N GLU A 60 -0.56 8.75 -31.19
CA GLU A 60 0.30 7.69 -31.75
C GLU A 60 0.53 6.57 -30.74
N ASN A 61 0.64 6.91 -29.44
CA ASN A 61 0.80 5.97 -28.34
C ASN A 61 -0.32 6.16 -27.31
N PRO A 62 -1.56 5.67 -27.59
CA PRO A 62 -2.73 5.97 -26.75
C PRO A 62 -2.66 5.38 -25.34
N TYR A 63 -1.75 4.43 -25.10
CA TYR A 63 -1.57 3.78 -23.81
C TYR A 63 -0.11 3.75 -23.39
N THR A 64 0.13 3.83 -22.09
CA THR A 64 1.44 3.59 -21.48
C THR A 64 1.26 2.90 -20.12
N TYR A 65 2.37 2.53 -19.49
CA TYR A 65 2.40 1.77 -18.25
C TYR A 65 3.13 2.55 -17.15
N GLU A 66 2.61 2.45 -15.92
CA GLU A 66 3.22 3.03 -14.72
C GLU A 66 3.38 1.96 -13.64
N ILE A 67 4.58 1.86 -13.05
CA ILE A 67 4.85 0.97 -11.92
C ILE A 67 4.15 1.54 -10.69
N ILE A 68 3.24 0.76 -10.10
CA ILE A 68 2.53 1.14 -8.86
C ILE A 68 3.09 0.41 -7.64
N PHE A 69 3.64 -0.79 -7.82
CA PHE A 69 4.32 -1.56 -6.77
C PHE A 69 5.74 -1.86 -7.22
N GLU A 70 6.73 -1.43 -6.44
CA GLU A 70 8.12 -1.56 -6.83
C GLU A 70 8.65 -2.95 -6.49
N LYS A 71 9.58 -3.46 -7.32
CA LYS A 71 10.33 -4.67 -6.96
C LYS A 71 11.15 -4.38 -5.71
N GLY A 72 11.09 -5.27 -4.73
CA GLY A 72 11.76 -5.12 -3.44
C GLY A 72 11.02 -4.23 -2.46
N GLU A 73 9.77 -3.88 -2.72
CA GLU A 73 8.93 -3.15 -1.78
C GLU A 73 8.48 -4.04 -0.63
N ALA A 74 8.67 -3.59 0.62
CA ALA A 74 8.33 -4.35 1.82
C ALA A 74 6.82 -4.36 2.07
N PHE A 75 6.24 -5.51 2.40
CA PHE A 75 4.82 -5.64 2.73
C PHE A 75 4.59 -6.25 4.13
N PRO A 76 3.51 -5.85 4.84
CA PRO A 76 2.31 -5.15 4.35
C PRO A 76 2.54 -3.67 4.02
N PHE A 77 1.78 -3.14 3.05
CA PHE A 77 1.80 -1.72 2.71
C PHE A 77 0.45 -1.25 2.16
N GLU A 78 0.26 0.07 2.14
CA GLU A 78 -0.86 0.72 1.47
C GLU A 78 -0.37 1.83 0.53
N LYS A 79 -1.01 1.96 -0.63
CA LYS A 79 -0.78 3.07 -1.56
C LYS A 79 -2.09 3.62 -2.08
N ALA A 80 -2.24 4.93 -1.97
CA ALA A 80 -3.40 5.66 -2.45
C ALA A 80 -3.06 6.39 -3.75
N PHE A 81 -3.91 6.24 -4.76
CA PHE A 81 -3.79 6.90 -6.04
C PHE A 81 -5.07 7.65 -6.36
N LYS A 82 -4.91 8.77 -7.06
CA LYS A 82 -6.02 9.47 -7.72
C LYS A 82 -6.07 9.01 -9.17
N ILE A 83 -7.21 8.48 -9.57
CA ILE A 83 -7.44 8.10 -10.96
C ILE A 83 -8.54 8.95 -11.58
N THR A 84 -8.38 9.24 -12.86
CA THR A 84 -9.38 9.96 -13.65
C THR A 84 -9.96 9.00 -14.68
N PRO A 85 -11.28 8.73 -14.66
CA PRO A 85 -11.92 7.90 -15.67
C PRO A 85 -11.73 8.50 -17.06
N ALA A 86 -11.47 7.65 -18.06
CA ALA A 86 -11.22 8.08 -19.43
C ALA A 86 -12.44 8.71 -20.14
N MET A 87 -13.63 8.68 -19.52
CA MET A 87 -14.91 9.22 -19.99
C MET A 87 -15.04 9.18 -21.52
N THR A 88 -15.26 7.98 -22.07
CA THR A 88 -15.74 7.86 -23.44
C THR A 88 -17.25 8.06 -23.45
N LEU A 89 -17.80 8.62 -24.53
CA LEU A 89 -19.20 9.03 -24.69
C LEU A 89 -20.19 8.11 -23.95
N GLY A 90 -20.88 8.64 -22.94
CA GLY A 90 -21.88 7.90 -22.15
C GLY A 90 -21.67 7.98 -20.64
N GLU A 91 -22.51 7.28 -19.88
CA GLU A 91 -22.35 7.12 -18.44
C GLU A 91 -21.36 5.98 -18.15
N GLN A 92 -20.24 6.27 -17.49
CA GLN A 92 -19.31 5.26 -17.02
C GLN A 92 -19.62 4.90 -15.56
N ARG A 93 -19.87 3.61 -15.29
CA ARG A 93 -20.12 3.08 -13.93
C ARG A 93 -19.09 2.06 -13.45
N ASP A 94 -18.21 1.61 -14.35
CA ASP A 94 -17.18 0.64 -14.06
C ASP A 94 -15.79 1.16 -14.45
N ILE A 95 -14.79 0.78 -13.67
CA ILE A 95 -13.37 1.00 -13.98
C ILE A 95 -12.67 -0.35 -14.00
N TYR A 96 -11.88 -0.57 -15.04
CA TYR A 96 -11.05 -1.75 -15.20
C TYR A 96 -9.59 -1.36 -14.95
N ILE A 97 -8.97 -1.96 -13.93
CA ILE A 97 -7.55 -1.80 -13.63
C ILE A 97 -6.85 -3.07 -14.05
N GLU A 98 -6.05 -2.96 -15.10
CA GLU A 98 -5.23 -4.07 -15.58
C GLU A 98 -3.86 -3.99 -14.91
N LEU A 99 -3.51 -5.06 -14.19
CA LEU A 99 -2.21 -5.25 -13.59
C LEU A 99 -1.31 -6.05 -14.52
N PHE A 100 -0.05 -5.64 -14.58
CA PHE A 100 1.00 -6.25 -15.38
C PHE A 100 2.21 -6.54 -14.50
N GLU A 101 2.83 -7.70 -14.70
CA GLU A 101 4.15 -7.98 -14.13
C GLU A 101 5.21 -7.30 -15.00
N VAL A 102 6.16 -6.60 -14.36
CA VAL A 102 7.23 -5.89 -15.03
C VAL A 102 8.53 -6.68 -14.93
N PRO A 103 9.06 -7.22 -16.06
CA PRO A 103 10.35 -7.87 -16.06
C PRO A 103 11.47 -6.91 -15.65
N GLU A 104 12.43 -7.39 -14.87
CA GLU A 104 13.57 -6.60 -14.40
C GLU A 104 14.37 -5.96 -15.53
N SER A 105 14.42 -6.60 -16.71
CA SER A 105 15.06 -6.04 -17.90
C SER A 105 14.47 -4.71 -18.35
N TYR A 106 13.21 -4.43 -18.00
CA TYR A 106 12.50 -3.19 -18.33
C TYR A 106 12.51 -2.15 -17.20
N ILE A 107 13.03 -2.48 -16.01
CA ILE A 107 13.05 -1.55 -14.88
C ILE A 107 14.35 -0.72 -14.91
N VAL A 108 14.23 0.59 -14.72
CA VAL A 108 15.34 1.49 -14.41
C VAL A 108 14.99 2.37 -13.23
N ARG A 109 16.02 2.83 -12.51
CA ARG A 109 15.84 3.83 -11.46
C ARG A 109 16.07 5.22 -12.02
N ARG A 110 15.13 6.14 -11.78
CA ARG A 110 15.25 7.55 -12.18
C ARG A 110 14.86 8.45 -11.02
N TRP A 111 15.49 9.62 -10.98
CA TRP A 111 15.03 10.71 -10.14
C TRP A 111 13.74 11.28 -10.72
N GLU A 112 12.67 11.23 -9.95
CA GLU A 112 11.41 11.89 -10.25
C GLU A 112 11.14 12.98 -9.22
N LYS A 113 10.56 14.08 -9.71
CA LYS A 113 10.15 15.19 -8.85
C LYS A 113 8.67 15.01 -8.51
N GLU A 114 8.37 14.77 -7.25
CA GLU A 114 7.01 14.79 -6.71
C GLU A 114 6.82 16.06 -5.88
N GLY A 115 6.13 17.04 -6.47
CA GLY A 115 5.98 18.37 -5.85
C GLY A 115 7.33 19.08 -5.71
N GLU A 116 7.77 19.27 -4.47
CA GLU A 116 9.06 19.92 -4.15
C GLU A 116 10.19 18.92 -3.84
N THR A 117 9.89 17.61 -3.77
CA THR A 117 10.85 16.58 -3.38
C THR A 117 11.32 15.77 -4.59
N GLU A 118 12.62 15.48 -4.66
CA GLU A 118 13.18 14.53 -5.63
C GLU A 118 13.34 13.17 -4.96
N ILE A 119 12.75 12.14 -5.58
CA ILE A 119 12.82 10.76 -5.10
C ILE A 119 13.31 9.84 -6.21
N ILE A 120 14.07 8.81 -5.85
CA ILE A 120 14.44 7.75 -6.79
C ILE A 120 13.28 6.76 -6.88
N LYS A 121 12.72 6.59 -8.07
CA LYS A 121 11.66 5.61 -8.34
C LYS A 121 12.09 4.57 -9.36
N GLN A 122 11.45 3.40 -9.29
CA GLN A 122 11.49 2.42 -10.37
C GLN A 122 10.51 2.82 -11.48
N VAL A 123 11.04 3.02 -12.69
CA VAL A 123 10.26 3.38 -13.88
C VAL A 123 10.54 2.42 -15.02
N ILE A 124 9.59 2.30 -15.94
CA ILE A 124 9.72 1.43 -17.10
C ILE A 124 10.60 2.13 -18.16
N LYS A 125 11.60 1.42 -18.68
CA LYS A 125 12.44 1.89 -19.79
C LYS A 125 11.56 2.28 -20.97
N PRO A 126 11.72 3.48 -21.58
CA PRO A 126 11.01 3.83 -22.79
C PRO A 126 11.39 2.87 -23.92
N ALA A 127 10.44 2.10 -24.43
CA ALA A 127 10.62 1.28 -25.62
C ALA A 127 9.38 1.42 -26.50
N LYS A 128 9.57 1.41 -27.83
CA LYS A 128 8.49 1.63 -28.80
C LYS A 128 7.38 0.57 -28.72
N ASP A 129 7.73 -0.67 -28.36
CA ASP A 129 6.79 -1.79 -28.29
C ASP A 129 6.93 -2.55 -26.96
N ILE A 130 6.41 -1.96 -25.88
CA ILE A 130 6.34 -2.65 -24.57
C ILE A 130 5.10 -3.52 -24.53
N GLY A 131 5.28 -4.81 -24.80
CA GLY A 131 4.27 -5.84 -24.58
C GLY A 131 4.42 -6.46 -23.20
N LEU A 132 3.95 -5.80 -22.15
CA LEU A 132 3.87 -6.45 -20.84
C LEU A 132 2.79 -7.54 -20.86
N LYS A 133 3.08 -8.67 -20.22
CA LYS A 133 2.10 -9.75 -20.07
C LYS A 133 1.08 -9.34 -19.01
N GLY A 134 -0.20 -9.33 -19.40
CA GLY A 134 -1.30 -9.10 -18.46
C GLY A 134 -1.29 -10.13 -17.35
N PHE A 135 -1.37 -9.67 -16.10
CA PHE A 135 -1.37 -10.50 -14.90
C PHE A 135 -2.79 -10.69 -14.37
N SER A 136 -3.54 -9.61 -14.19
CA SER A 136 -4.92 -9.67 -13.70
C SER A 136 -5.70 -8.41 -14.06
N ILE A 137 -7.04 -8.50 -14.04
CA ILE A 137 -7.94 -7.36 -14.25
C ILE A 137 -8.82 -7.22 -13.01
N ILE A 138 -8.80 -6.05 -12.38
CA ILE A 138 -9.66 -5.70 -11.26
C ILE A 138 -10.77 -4.80 -11.76
N THR A 139 -12.01 -5.19 -11.51
CA THR A 139 -13.19 -4.39 -11.88
C THR A 139 -13.73 -3.67 -10.65
N LEU A 140 -13.87 -2.34 -10.76
CA LEU A 140 -14.44 -1.48 -9.74
C LEU A 140 -15.80 -0.97 -10.22
N SER A 141 -16.87 -1.44 -9.59
CA SER A 141 -18.23 -1.05 -9.92
C SER A 141 -18.77 0.01 -8.96
N PHE A 142 -19.40 1.04 -9.52
CA PHE A 142 -19.99 2.19 -8.84
C PHE A 142 -21.49 2.24 -9.08
N GLU A 143 -22.25 2.64 -8.05
CA GLU A 143 -23.71 2.77 -8.15
C GLU A 143 -24.12 4.00 -8.97
N GLU A 144 -23.40 5.11 -8.77
CA GLU A 144 -23.60 6.35 -9.51
C GLU A 144 -22.61 6.49 -10.68
N PRO A 145 -23.02 7.13 -11.80
CA PRO A 145 -22.11 7.48 -12.87
C PRO A 145 -20.94 8.34 -12.38
N LEU A 146 -19.75 8.00 -12.86
CA LEU A 146 -18.50 8.66 -12.50
C LEU A 146 -18.42 10.05 -13.14
N LYS A 147 -18.17 11.08 -12.33
CA LYS A 147 -18.14 12.49 -12.78
C LYS A 147 -16.81 13.22 -12.50
N GLY A 148 -15.80 12.55 -11.96
CA GLY A 148 -14.53 13.18 -11.61
C GLY A 148 -13.46 12.20 -11.12
N GLU A 149 -12.43 12.75 -10.47
CA GLU A 149 -11.34 11.97 -9.86
C GLU A 149 -11.85 11.03 -8.77
N ILE A 150 -11.23 9.86 -8.69
CA ILE A 150 -11.57 8.84 -7.70
C ILE A 150 -10.30 8.44 -6.97
N ASN A 151 -10.38 8.40 -5.65
CA ASN A 151 -9.32 7.85 -4.82
C ASN A 151 -9.46 6.33 -4.76
N ILE A 152 -8.36 5.63 -5.00
CA ILE A 152 -8.23 4.19 -4.85
C ILE A 152 -7.04 3.91 -3.96
N THR A 153 -7.26 3.13 -2.93
CA THR A 153 -6.21 2.64 -2.05
C THR A 153 -6.00 1.16 -2.30
N PHE A 154 -4.79 0.79 -2.69
CA PHE A 154 -4.34 -0.59 -2.77
C PHE A 154 -3.72 -0.96 -1.44
N PHE A 155 -4.15 -2.09 -0.88
CA PHE A 155 -3.64 -2.64 0.37
C PHE A 155 -3.07 -4.04 0.10
N VAL A 156 -1.80 -4.23 0.44
CA VAL A 156 -1.13 -5.53 0.38
C VAL A 156 -0.92 -6.00 1.80
N ASN A 157 -1.51 -7.15 2.15
CA ASN A 157 -1.39 -7.70 3.49
C ASN A 157 -0.08 -8.48 3.70
N ASP A 158 0.16 -8.94 4.93
CA ASP A 158 1.35 -9.71 5.31
C ASP A 158 1.57 -10.97 4.45
N SER A 159 0.53 -11.48 3.80
CA SER A 159 0.59 -12.67 2.94
C SER A 159 0.76 -12.35 1.45
N GLY A 160 0.87 -11.07 1.09
CA GLY A 160 0.96 -10.58 -0.29
C GLY A 160 -0.39 -10.47 -1.00
N HIS A 161 -1.52 -10.65 -0.30
CA HIS A 161 -2.83 -10.54 -0.94
C HIS A 161 -3.22 -9.08 -1.13
N LEU A 162 -3.72 -8.79 -2.33
CA LEU A 162 -4.15 -7.46 -2.72
C LEU A 162 -5.63 -7.23 -2.41
N LEU A 163 -5.92 -6.15 -1.71
CA LEU A 163 -7.25 -5.61 -1.46
C LEU A 163 -7.31 -4.19 -2.04
N LEU A 164 -8.47 -3.79 -2.55
CA LEU A 164 -8.69 -2.42 -2.98
C LEU A 164 -9.80 -1.79 -2.17
N ARG A 165 -9.62 -0.52 -1.81
CA ARG A 165 -10.62 0.34 -1.22
C ARG A 165 -10.85 1.54 -2.14
N TYR A 166 -12.09 1.83 -2.51
CA TYR A 166 -12.38 2.88 -3.48
C TYR A 166 -13.72 3.58 -3.26
N GLY A 167 -13.87 4.75 -3.90
CA GLY A 167 -15.09 5.55 -3.85
C GLY A 167 -15.30 6.29 -2.53
N LYS A 168 -16.35 7.12 -2.48
CA LYS A 168 -16.68 7.93 -1.28
C LYS A 168 -17.08 7.07 -0.08
N GLU A 169 -17.68 5.92 -0.35
CA GLU A 169 -18.14 4.98 0.68
C GLU A 169 -17.04 4.04 1.18
N HIS A 170 -15.80 4.19 0.68
CA HIS A 170 -14.68 3.33 1.03
C HIS A 170 -14.99 1.84 0.83
N LYS A 171 -15.65 1.51 -0.29
CA LYS A 171 -16.01 0.15 -0.65
C LYS A 171 -14.75 -0.69 -0.77
N GLU A 172 -14.71 -1.81 -0.05
CA GLU A 172 -13.57 -2.72 -0.02
C GLU A 172 -13.85 -3.96 -0.86
N ILE A 173 -12.89 -4.33 -1.70
CA ILE A 173 -12.94 -5.54 -2.51
C ILE A 173 -11.71 -6.41 -2.26
N LYS A 174 -11.97 -7.70 -2.08
CA LYS A 174 -10.92 -8.73 -2.07
C LYS A 174 -10.70 -9.19 -3.50
N THR A 175 -9.52 -8.93 -4.05
CA THR A 175 -9.25 -9.22 -5.46
C THR A 175 -8.97 -10.70 -5.73
N GLY A 176 -8.63 -11.48 -4.69
CA GLY A 176 -8.13 -12.85 -4.83
C GLY A 176 -6.71 -12.93 -5.40
N ILE A 177 -6.08 -11.79 -5.69
CA ILE A 177 -4.74 -11.70 -6.25
C ILE A 177 -3.74 -11.79 -5.11
N ARG A 178 -2.69 -12.59 -5.32
CA ARG A 178 -1.52 -12.67 -4.45
C ARG A 178 -0.29 -12.24 -5.23
N LEU A 179 0.35 -11.17 -4.77
CA LEU A 179 1.59 -10.65 -5.32
C LEU A 179 2.77 -11.51 -4.85
N GLN A 180 3.80 -11.61 -5.69
CA GLN A 180 5.01 -12.39 -5.47
C GLN A 180 6.19 -11.51 -5.07
#